data_AF-A0A2N2GN73-F1
#
_entry.id   AF-A0A2N2GN73-F1
#
_cell.length_a   1.000
_cell.length_b   1.000
_cell.length_c   1.000
_cell.angle_alpha   90.00
_cell.angle_beta   90.00
_cell.angle_gamma   90.00
#
_symmetry.space_group_name_H-M   'P 1'
#
loop_
_entity.id
_entity.type
_entity.pdbx_description
1 polymer ?
#
loop_
_entity_poly.entity_id
_entity_poly.type
_entity_poly.pdbx_seq_one_letter_code
_entity_poly.pdbx_strand_id
1 'polypeptide(L)'
;MLNATTSAVRRLCVSVAGTTPAEALALAKTSEAVADVIEVRLDGMADPDIPLFLKSLSKPLLFTNRPAWEGGNCTGEEMARIGLLKKAAEAGAAYVDIELNADPTLATELIGAARANNCKTIVSWHDFKCTASSQALTEIFQRQCRSGADIGKIVTTARCFQDVFRVLALQEQAAELGFPLIAFCMGPLGMISRVATTDLGGYMTYAAPDNGPATAPGQLPASALRRIFTELGHAD
;
A
#
# COMPACT_ATOMS: atom_id res chain seq x y z
N MET A 1 17.91 21.50 -12.84
CA MET A 1 16.76 22.24 -12.27
C MET A 1 15.53 21.39 -12.46
N LEU A 2 15.06 20.70 -11.42
CA LEU A 2 13.77 20.00 -11.46
C LEU A 2 12.69 21.07 -11.36
N ASN A 3 12.12 21.38 -12.51
CA ASN A 3 11.11 22.41 -12.69
C ASN A 3 9.72 21.78 -12.50
N ALA A 4 8.81 22.60 -11.96
CA ALA A 4 7.37 22.41 -11.85
C ALA A 4 6.88 21.44 -10.76
N THR A 5 6.56 22.06 -9.63
CA THR A 5 5.42 21.76 -8.75
C THR A 5 4.14 21.50 -9.57
N THR A 6 3.98 20.32 -10.15
CA THR A 6 2.64 19.75 -10.29
C THR A 6 2.12 19.52 -8.88
N SER A 7 0.98 20.11 -8.53
CA SER A 7 0.27 19.78 -7.29
C SER A 7 0.29 18.26 -7.10
N ALA A 8 1.05 17.79 -6.11
CA ALA A 8 1.24 16.36 -5.92
C ALA A 8 -0.13 15.76 -5.60
N VAL A 9 -0.56 14.77 -6.39
CA VAL A 9 -1.86 14.13 -6.17
C VAL A 9 -1.78 13.36 -4.85
N ARG A 10 -2.42 13.89 -3.81
CA ARG A 10 -2.50 13.29 -2.48
C ARG A 10 -3.46 12.11 -2.46
N ARG A 11 -3.00 10.98 -3.02
CA ARG A 11 -3.77 9.74 -3.13
C ARG A 11 -3.86 9.04 -1.78
N LEU A 12 -5.08 8.82 -1.30
CA LEU A 12 -5.38 8.13 -0.06
C LEU A 12 -5.90 6.71 -0.31
N CYS A 13 -5.15 5.72 0.16
CA CYS A 13 -5.59 4.33 0.24
C CYS A 13 -6.20 4.05 1.62
N VAL A 14 -7.42 3.51 1.67
CA VAL A 14 -8.03 3.05 2.93
C VAL A 14 -8.00 1.53 2.97
N SER A 15 -7.30 0.99 3.97
CA SER A 15 -7.17 -0.44 4.15
C SER A 15 -8.29 -1.00 5.03
N VAL A 16 -9.08 -1.90 4.49
CA VAL A 16 -10.13 -2.60 5.23
C VAL A 16 -9.70 -4.04 5.51
N ALA A 17 -9.96 -4.49 6.72
CA ALA A 17 -9.81 -5.87 7.14
C ALA A 17 -11.09 -6.30 7.87
N GLY A 18 -11.53 -7.53 7.63
CA GLY A 18 -12.68 -8.14 8.27
C GLY A 18 -12.52 -9.66 8.26
N THR A 19 -13.16 -10.34 9.20
CA THR A 19 -13.10 -11.81 9.28
C THR A 19 -14.00 -12.47 8.24
N THR A 20 -14.97 -11.74 7.72
CA THR A 20 -15.86 -12.16 6.63
C THR A 20 -15.91 -11.12 5.50
N PRO A 21 -16.31 -11.51 4.27
CA PRO A 21 -16.46 -10.56 3.18
C PRO A 21 -17.46 -9.44 3.49
N ALA A 22 -18.55 -9.75 4.20
CA ALA A 22 -19.58 -8.78 4.56
C ALA A 22 -19.06 -7.67 5.49
N GLU A 23 -18.26 -8.04 6.50
CA GLU A 23 -17.64 -7.08 7.44
C GLU A 23 -16.68 -6.13 6.71
N ALA A 24 -15.77 -6.69 5.91
CA ALA A 24 -14.83 -5.88 5.14
C ALA A 24 -15.54 -4.99 4.12
N LEU A 25 -16.61 -5.48 3.50
CA LEU A 25 -17.39 -4.69 2.53
C LEU A 25 -18.13 -3.53 3.22
N ALA A 26 -18.67 -3.73 4.41
CA ALA A 26 -19.30 -2.67 5.19
C ALA A 26 -18.30 -1.54 5.50
N LEU A 27 -17.07 -1.87 5.92
CA LEU A 27 -16.00 -0.91 6.14
C LEU A 27 -15.55 -0.21 4.85
N ALA A 28 -15.51 -0.94 3.74
CA ALA A 28 -15.14 -0.38 2.44
C ALA A 28 -16.17 0.66 1.97
N LYS A 29 -17.46 0.34 2.07
CA LYS A 29 -18.55 1.25 1.67
C LYS A 29 -18.55 2.56 2.46
N THR A 30 -18.30 2.50 3.77
CA THR A 30 -18.21 3.73 4.59
C THR A 30 -16.97 4.56 4.26
N SER A 31 -15.95 3.96 3.64
CA SER A 31 -14.69 4.63 3.28
C SER A 31 -14.69 5.23 1.88
N GLU A 32 -15.64 4.87 0.99
CA GLU A 32 -15.65 5.33 -0.41
C GLU A 32 -15.69 6.86 -0.55
N ALA A 33 -16.38 7.56 0.35
CA ALA A 33 -16.47 9.02 0.27
C ALA A 33 -15.12 9.73 0.45
N VAL A 34 -14.17 9.11 1.16
CA VAL A 34 -12.88 9.71 1.50
C VAL A 34 -11.69 9.04 0.81
N ALA A 35 -11.84 7.80 0.34
CA ALA A 35 -10.78 7.03 -0.30
C ALA A 35 -10.61 7.35 -1.80
N ASP A 36 -9.36 7.32 -2.27
CA ASP A 36 -9.03 7.27 -3.70
C ASP A 36 -8.81 5.82 -4.16
N VAL A 37 -8.34 4.96 -3.26
CA VAL A 37 -8.15 3.52 -3.44
C VAL A 37 -8.65 2.81 -2.18
N ILE A 38 -9.29 1.66 -2.33
CA ILE A 38 -9.63 0.80 -1.19
C ILE A 38 -8.74 -0.44 -1.27
N GLU A 39 -7.96 -0.70 -0.22
CA GLU A 39 -7.25 -1.96 -0.05
C GLU A 39 -8.12 -2.95 0.71
N VAL A 40 -8.42 -4.09 0.09
CA VAL A 40 -9.08 -5.23 0.75
C VAL A 40 -8.01 -6.21 1.22
N ARG A 41 -7.87 -6.35 2.55
CA ARG A 41 -6.98 -7.32 3.18
C ARG A 41 -7.63 -8.70 3.23
N LEU A 42 -7.08 -9.65 2.49
CA LEU A 42 -7.58 -11.02 2.38
C LEU A 42 -7.05 -11.95 3.47
N ASP A 43 -5.92 -11.60 4.08
CA ASP A 43 -5.12 -12.50 4.91
C ASP A 43 -5.76 -12.94 6.23
N GLY A 44 -6.80 -12.23 6.70
CA GLY A 44 -7.60 -12.62 7.87
C GLY A 44 -9.06 -12.95 7.55
N MET A 45 -9.42 -13.05 6.27
CA MET A 45 -10.80 -13.21 5.83
C MET A 45 -11.11 -14.68 5.53
N ALA A 46 -12.15 -15.21 6.18
CA ALA A 46 -12.72 -16.50 5.81
C ALA A 46 -13.47 -16.38 4.47
N ASP A 47 -13.25 -17.36 3.58
CA ASP A 47 -13.88 -17.47 2.26
C ASP A 47 -13.96 -16.16 1.45
N PRO A 48 -12.81 -15.59 1.03
CA PRO A 48 -12.80 -14.29 0.36
C PRO A 48 -13.58 -14.30 -0.97
N ASP A 49 -14.49 -13.33 -1.13
CA ASP A 49 -15.32 -13.15 -2.34
C ASP A 49 -14.87 -11.91 -3.12
N ILE A 50 -13.89 -12.08 -4.00
CA ILE A 50 -13.33 -11.02 -4.84
C ILE A 50 -14.42 -10.37 -5.74
N PRO A 51 -15.26 -11.13 -6.48
CA PRO A 51 -16.34 -10.55 -7.29
C PRO A 51 -17.33 -9.69 -6.51
N LEU A 52 -17.64 -10.04 -5.25
CA LEU A 52 -18.51 -9.23 -4.40
C LEU A 52 -17.97 -7.81 -4.24
N PHE A 53 -16.69 -7.65 -3.89
CA PHE A 53 -16.08 -6.33 -3.70
C PHE A 53 -16.06 -5.53 -5.00
N LEU A 54 -15.61 -6.15 -6.10
CA LEU A 54 -15.52 -5.49 -7.42
C LEU A 54 -16.87 -5.01 -7.94
N LYS A 55 -17.96 -5.74 -7.66
CA LYS A 55 -19.32 -5.35 -8.07
C LYS A 55 -19.96 -4.31 -7.14
N SER A 56 -19.50 -4.23 -5.89
CA SER A 56 -20.16 -3.46 -4.83
C SER A 56 -19.51 -2.11 -4.54
N LEU A 57 -18.29 -1.89 -5.03
CA LEU A 57 -17.50 -0.68 -4.78
C LEU A 57 -17.19 0.02 -6.10
N SER A 58 -17.23 1.34 -6.09
CA SER A 58 -16.96 2.19 -7.25
C SER A 58 -15.48 2.61 -7.35
N LYS A 59 -14.75 2.57 -6.23
CA LYS A 59 -13.34 2.97 -6.18
C LYS A 59 -12.42 1.90 -6.77
N PRO A 60 -11.25 2.29 -7.32
CA PRO A 60 -10.18 1.35 -7.64
C PRO A 60 -9.83 0.48 -6.42
N LEU A 61 -9.81 -0.84 -6.63
CA LEU A 61 -9.53 -1.80 -5.57
C LEU A 61 -8.09 -2.32 -5.65
N LEU A 62 -7.43 -2.31 -4.49
CA LEU A 62 -6.19 -3.02 -4.24
C LEU A 62 -6.51 -4.29 -3.44
N PHE A 63 -6.04 -5.44 -3.90
CA PHE A 63 -6.11 -6.68 -3.10
C PHE A 63 -4.74 -7.04 -2.55
N THR A 64 -4.71 -7.32 -1.26
CA THR A 64 -3.48 -7.66 -0.52
C THR A 64 -3.74 -8.91 0.31
N ASN A 65 -2.89 -9.93 0.17
CA ASN A 65 -2.95 -11.15 0.98
C ASN A 65 -1.63 -11.29 1.76
N ARG A 66 -1.50 -10.48 2.81
CA ARG A 66 -0.26 -10.29 3.57
C ARG A 66 0.08 -11.57 4.36
N PRO A 67 1.28 -12.15 4.19
CA PRO A 67 1.71 -13.30 4.96
C PRO A 67 2.10 -12.89 6.39
N ALA A 68 2.05 -13.86 7.31
CA ALA A 68 2.36 -13.65 8.72
C ALA A 68 3.79 -13.13 8.97
N TRP A 69 4.75 -13.52 8.13
CA TRP A 69 6.15 -13.09 8.26
C TRP A 69 6.38 -11.62 7.87
N GLU A 70 5.41 -10.96 7.22
CA GLU A 70 5.36 -9.51 7.01
C GLU A 70 4.12 -8.88 7.69
N GLY A 71 3.70 -9.43 8.84
CA GLY A 71 2.72 -8.80 9.74
C GLY A 71 1.26 -8.91 9.30
N GLY A 72 0.94 -9.82 8.38
CA GLY A 72 -0.44 -10.21 8.06
C GLY A 72 -0.90 -11.43 8.86
N ASN A 73 -2.05 -11.97 8.46
CA ASN A 73 -2.67 -13.13 9.09
C ASN A 73 -2.63 -14.40 8.22
N CYS A 74 -2.10 -14.33 6.99
CA CYS A 74 -2.06 -15.49 6.10
C CYS A 74 -0.91 -16.41 6.49
N THR A 75 -1.25 -17.61 6.93
CA THR A 75 -0.32 -18.69 7.31
C THR A 75 -0.36 -19.88 6.35
N GLY A 76 -1.16 -19.79 5.28
CA GLY A 76 -1.31 -20.84 4.28
C GLY A 76 -0.14 -20.91 3.30
N GLU A 77 -0.24 -21.86 2.36
CA GLU A 77 0.79 -22.06 1.34
C GLU A 77 0.91 -20.86 0.38
N GLU A 78 2.14 -20.55 -0.02
CA GLU A 78 2.46 -19.40 -0.86
C GLU A 78 1.74 -19.45 -2.21
N MET A 79 1.61 -20.63 -2.81
CA MET A 79 0.89 -20.83 -4.07
C MET A 79 -0.60 -20.48 -3.94
N ALA A 80 -1.25 -20.87 -2.85
CA ALA A 80 -2.65 -20.53 -2.59
C ALA A 80 -2.81 -19.03 -2.31
N ARG A 81 -1.89 -18.46 -1.51
CA ARG A 81 -1.86 -17.04 -1.14
C ARG A 81 -1.77 -16.14 -2.38
N ILE A 82 -0.80 -16.41 -3.25
CA ILE A 82 -0.56 -15.67 -4.51
C ILE A 82 -1.65 -16.00 -5.55
N GLY A 83 -2.15 -17.24 -5.56
CA GLY A 83 -3.25 -17.65 -6.44
C GLY A 83 -4.52 -16.82 -6.24
N LEU A 84 -4.83 -16.39 -5.00
CA LEU A 84 -5.93 -15.45 -4.74
C LEU A 84 -5.68 -14.06 -5.35
N LEU A 85 -4.45 -13.56 -5.30
CA LEU A 85 -4.09 -12.28 -5.93
C LEU A 85 -4.18 -12.36 -7.45
N LYS A 86 -3.76 -13.48 -8.04
CA LYS A 86 -3.91 -13.72 -9.47
C LYS A 86 -5.39 -13.70 -9.90
N LYS A 87 -6.26 -14.38 -9.15
CA LYS A 87 -7.72 -14.31 -9.36
C LYS A 87 -8.26 -12.88 -9.25
N ALA A 88 -7.74 -12.08 -8.32
CA ALA A 88 -8.13 -10.68 -8.19
C ALA A 88 -7.76 -9.85 -9.42
N ALA A 89 -6.53 -10.02 -9.91
CA ALA A 89 -6.08 -9.37 -11.13
C ALA A 89 -6.92 -9.76 -12.35
N GLU A 90 -7.18 -11.06 -12.55
CA GLU A 90 -8.00 -11.60 -13.65
C GLU A 90 -9.46 -11.13 -13.57
N ALA A 91 -9.99 -10.90 -12.36
CA ALA A 91 -11.34 -10.41 -12.15
C ALA A 91 -11.50 -8.89 -12.39
N GLY A 92 -10.40 -8.16 -12.61
CA GLY A 92 -10.42 -6.72 -12.89
C GLY A 92 -10.04 -5.82 -11.71
N ALA A 93 -9.26 -6.31 -10.74
CA ALA A 93 -8.67 -5.46 -9.71
C ALA A 93 -7.80 -4.35 -10.34
N ALA A 94 -7.83 -3.16 -9.74
CA ALA A 94 -6.96 -2.07 -10.17
C ALA A 94 -5.51 -2.30 -9.72
N TYR A 95 -5.33 -2.90 -8.54
CA TYR A 95 -4.02 -3.23 -7.98
C TYR A 95 -4.01 -4.58 -7.28
N VAL A 96 -2.82 -5.21 -7.25
CA VAL A 96 -2.48 -6.30 -6.33
C VAL A 96 -1.14 -6.01 -5.64
N ASP A 97 -0.99 -6.42 -4.38
CA ASP A 97 0.24 -6.27 -3.59
C ASP A 97 0.92 -7.64 -3.42
N ILE A 98 2.21 -7.71 -3.77
CA ILE A 98 3.06 -8.88 -3.61
C ILE A 98 4.34 -8.50 -2.87
N GLU A 99 4.77 -9.30 -1.91
CA GLU A 99 5.97 -9.03 -1.13
C GLU A 99 7.24 -9.24 -1.97
N LEU A 100 8.24 -8.38 -1.78
CA LEU A 100 9.53 -8.41 -2.47
C LEU A 100 10.30 -9.72 -2.22
N ASN A 101 10.04 -10.36 -1.07
CA ASN A 101 10.66 -11.61 -0.67
C ASN A 101 9.74 -12.83 -0.88
N ALA A 102 8.60 -12.67 -1.57
CA ALA A 102 7.79 -13.79 -2.00
C ALA A 102 8.56 -14.72 -2.95
N ASP A 103 8.05 -15.92 -3.19
CA ASP A 103 8.65 -16.85 -4.15
C ASP A 103 8.83 -16.16 -5.53
N PRO A 104 10.05 -16.14 -6.09
CA PRO A 104 10.34 -15.34 -7.28
C PRO A 104 9.62 -15.86 -8.54
N THR A 105 9.35 -17.17 -8.60
CA THR A 105 8.63 -17.77 -9.74
C THR A 105 7.17 -17.34 -9.68
N LEU A 106 6.53 -17.51 -8.53
CA LEU A 106 5.13 -17.12 -8.33
C LEU A 106 4.93 -15.60 -8.46
N ALA A 107 5.87 -14.79 -7.97
CA ALA A 107 5.83 -13.34 -8.13
C ALA A 107 5.91 -12.94 -9.62
N THR A 108 6.80 -13.57 -10.39
CA THR A 108 6.92 -13.32 -11.83
C THR A 108 5.63 -13.68 -12.58
N GLU A 109 5.02 -14.82 -12.24
CA GLU A 109 3.74 -15.24 -12.81
C GLU A 109 2.60 -14.27 -12.47
N LEU A 110 2.51 -13.81 -11.23
CA LEU A 110 1.51 -12.83 -10.80
C LEU A 110 1.68 -11.50 -11.55
N ILE A 111 2.92 -10.99 -11.67
CA ILE A 111 3.20 -9.74 -12.40
C ILE A 111 2.81 -9.88 -13.87
N GLY A 112 3.12 -11.01 -14.50
CA GLY A 112 2.70 -11.30 -15.87
C GLY A 112 1.17 -11.33 -16.03
N ALA A 113 0.47 -12.03 -15.13
CA ALA A 113 -0.98 -12.12 -15.14
C ALA A 113 -1.66 -10.75 -14.89
N ALA A 114 -1.14 -9.96 -13.95
CA ALA A 114 -1.65 -8.62 -13.65
C ALA A 114 -1.51 -7.69 -14.87
N ARG A 115 -0.33 -7.67 -15.50
CA ARG A 115 -0.09 -6.89 -16.72
C ARG A 115 -1.04 -7.28 -17.85
N ALA A 116 -1.28 -8.58 -18.05
CA ALA A 116 -2.21 -9.07 -19.07
C ALA A 116 -3.67 -8.65 -18.85
N ASN A 117 -4.03 -8.32 -17.60
CA ASN A 117 -5.39 -7.93 -17.20
C ASN A 117 -5.52 -6.44 -16.84
N ASN A 118 -4.56 -5.59 -17.26
CA ASN A 118 -4.53 -4.15 -16.94
C ASN A 118 -4.58 -3.84 -15.42
N CYS A 119 -4.08 -4.77 -14.60
CA CYS A 119 -3.95 -4.62 -13.16
C CYS A 119 -2.51 -4.19 -12.83
N LYS A 120 -2.36 -3.17 -11.97
CA LYS A 120 -1.03 -2.72 -11.51
C LYS A 120 -0.54 -3.57 -10.34
N THR A 121 0.75 -3.85 -10.33
CA THR A 121 1.40 -4.58 -9.24
C THR A 121 2.18 -3.64 -8.33
N ILE A 122 1.97 -3.81 -7.03
CA ILE A 122 2.75 -3.17 -5.97
C ILE A 122 3.69 -4.24 -5.40
N VAL A 123 4.99 -4.04 -5.55
CA VAL A 123 5.98 -4.87 -4.85
C VAL A 123 6.31 -4.23 -3.51
N SER A 124 6.02 -4.93 -2.41
CA SER A 124 6.06 -4.35 -1.07
C SER A 124 7.10 -5.00 -0.17
N TRP A 125 7.59 -4.26 0.81
CA TRP A 125 8.50 -4.77 1.83
C TRP A 125 8.24 -4.05 3.15
N HIS A 126 8.17 -4.81 4.23
CA HIS A 126 7.84 -4.29 5.55
C HIS A 126 8.87 -4.67 6.61
N ASP A 127 9.20 -3.73 7.50
CA ASP A 127 9.94 -4.01 8.73
C ASP A 127 9.16 -3.48 9.94
N PHE A 128 8.51 -4.40 10.64
CA PHE A 128 7.69 -4.09 11.80
C PHE A 128 8.51 -3.75 13.05
N LYS A 129 9.83 -3.98 13.03
CA LYS A 129 10.70 -3.82 14.20
C LYS A 129 11.45 -2.50 14.17
N CYS A 130 12.08 -2.15 13.05
CA CYS A 130 12.92 -0.95 12.95
C CYS A 130 13.00 -0.42 11.51
N THR A 131 13.83 0.60 11.31
CA THR A 131 14.17 1.15 10.00
C THR A 131 15.63 0.85 9.70
N ALA A 132 15.89 0.07 8.64
CA ALA A 132 17.23 -0.29 8.17
C ALA A 132 18.08 0.93 7.76
N SER A 133 19.40 0.78 7.61
CA SER A 133 20.30 1.87 7.17
C SER A 133 19.89 2.46 5.83
N SER A 134 20.29 3.71 5.52
CA SER A 134 19.97 4.33 4.22
C SER A 134 20.47 3.49 3.04
N GLN A 135 21.66 2.91 3.17
CA GLN A 135 22.20 2.00 2.16
C GLN A 135 21.30 0.77 1.97
N ALA A 136 20.90 0.10 3.05
CA ALA A 136 20.04 -1.08 2.97
C ALA A 136 18.66 -0.74 2.37
N LEU A 137 18.10 0.42 2.72
CA LEU A 137 16.83 0.90 2.14
C LEU A 137 16.96 1.17 0.63
N THR A 138 18.07 1.77 0.18
CA THR A 138 18.37 1.93 -1.24
C THR A 138 18.52 0.58 -1.94
N GLU A 139 19.19 -0.40 -1.34
CA GLU A 139 19.32 -1.75 -1.90
C GLU A 139 17.95 -2.43 -2.06
N ILE A 140 17.06 -2.30 -1.06
CA ILE A 140 15.67 -2.79 -1.11
C ILE A 140 14.91 -2.09 -2.25
N PHE A 141 14.99 -0.75 -2.32
CA PHE A 141 14.32 0.03 -3.36
C PHE A 141 14.80 -0.37 -4.76
N GLN A 142 16.10 -0.53 -4.97
CA GLN A 142 16.64 -0.98 -6.25
C GLN A 142 16.19 -2.39 -6.63
N ARG A 143 16.00 -3.29 -5.65
CA ARG A 143 15.40 -4.62 -5.90
C ARG A 143 13.94 -4.48 -6.35
N GLN A 144 13.18 -3.55 -5.77
CA GLN A 144 11.81 -3.25 -6.22
C GLN A 144 11.79 -2.76 -7.68
N CYS A 145 12.67 -1.83 -8.05
CA CYS A 145 12.79 -1.34 -9.43
C CYS A 145 13.10 -2.47 -10.44
N ARG A 146 13.86 -3.50 -10.02
CA ARG A 146 14.22 -4.65 -10.86
C ARG A 146 13.20 -5.78 -10.86
N SER A 147 12.15 -5.70 -10.03
CA SER A 147 11.16 -6.78 -9.89
C SER A 147 10.24 -6.95 -11.11
N GLY A 148 10.14 -5.92 -11.96
CA GLY A 148 9.17 -5.86 -13.06
C GLY A 148 7.77 -5.43 -12.64
N ALA A 149 7.56 -5.12 -11.35
CA ALA A 149 6.32 -4.52 -10.85
C ALA A 149 6.19 -3.05 -11.25
N ASP A 150 5.01 -2.46 -11.05
CA ASP A 150 4.70 -1.09 -11.46
C ASP A 150 5.05 -0.04 -10.39
N ILE A 151 4.97 -0.43 -9.11
CA ILE A 151 5.08 0.47 -7.96
C ILE A 151 5.86 -0.24 -6.84
N GLY A 152 6.81 0.44 -6.21
CA GLY A 152 7.48 -0.02 -4.99
C GLY A 152 6.74 0.41 -3.73
N LYS A 153 6.87 -0.36 -2.64
CA LYS A 153 6.33 0.00 -1.32
C LYS A 153 7.30 -0.41 -0.21
N ILE A 154 7.75 0.55 0.60
CA ILE A 154 8.68 0.32 1.72
C ILE A 154 8.06 0.93 2.97
N VAL A 155 7.74 0.08 3.95
CA VAL A 155 7.09 0.52 5.18
C VAL A 155 7.81 -0.04 6.40
N THR A 156 8.40 0.82 7.21
CA THR A 156 9.23 0.42 8.37
C THR A 156 8.70 0.99 9.67
N THR A 157 9.14 0.50 10.83
CA THR A 157 8.78 1.10 12.12
C THR A 157 9.81 2.16 12.53
N ALA A 158 9.34 3.39 12.80
CA ALA A 158 10.19 4.46 13.31
C ALA A 158 10.42 4.32 14.83
N ARG A 159 11.70 4.35 15.24
CA ARG A 159 12.15 4.40 16.64
C ARG A 159 12.71 5.77 17.03
N CYS A 160 13.02 6.62 16.05
CA CYS A 160 13.42 8.01 16.22
C CYS A 160 13.00 8.85 15.00
N PHE A 161 13.15 10.17 15.07
CA PHE A 161 12.79 11.06 13.96
C PHE A 161 13.72 10.88 12.74
N GLN A 162 14.97 10.45 12.95
CA GLN A 162 15.92 10.18 11.86
C GLN A 162 15.44 9.03 10.97
N ASP A 163 14.70 8.06 11.52
CA ASP A 163 14.11 6.98 10.73
C ASP A 163 13.11 7.51 9.71
N VAL A 164 12.29 8.48 10.11
CA VAL A 164 11.33 9.15 9.23
C VAL A 164 12.05 9.84 8.08
N PHE A 165 13.10 10.61 8.37
CA PHE A 165 13.88 11.27 7.32
C PHE A 165 14.50 10.27 6.34
N ARG A 166 15.06 9.16 6.83
CA ARG A 166 15.67 8.14 5.98
C ARG A 166 14.67 7.49 5.02
N VAL A 167 13.46 7.20 5.49
CA VAL A 167 12.42 6.60 4.63
C VAL A 167 11.87 7.61 3.63
N LEU A 168 11.61 8.84 4.05
CA LEU A 168 11.10 9.88 3.14
C LEU A 168 12.13 10.29 2.07
N ALA A 169 13.43 10.22 2.38
CA ALA A 169 14.50 10.47 1.42
C ALA A 169 14.52 9.47 0.23
N LEU A 170 13.86 8.31 0.35
CA LEU A 170 13.71 7.39 -0.78
C LEU A 170 12.86 7.98 -1.92
N GLN A 171 12.01 8.98 -1.63
CA GLN A 171 11.18 9.60 -2.66
C GLN A 171 12.02 10.40 -3.68
N GLU A 172 13.17 10.94 -3.26
CA GLU A 172 14.13 11.57 -4.18
C GLU A 172 14.67 10.55 -5.20
N GLN A 173 15.12 9.39 -4.72
CA GLN A 173 15.60 8.29 -5.58
C GLN A 173 14.49 7.76 -6.51
N ALA A 174 13.25 7.70 -6.01
CA ALA A 174 12.09 7.32 -6.80
C ALA A 174 11.80 8.30 -7.94
N ALA A 175 11.89 9.60 -7.66
CA ALA A 175 11.73 10.65 -8.67
C ALA A 175 12.85 10.61 -9.72
N GLU A 176 14.10 10.41 -9.31
CA GLU A 176 15.25 10.30 -10.22
C GLU A 176 15.13 9.12 -11.20
N LEU A 177 14.63 7.97 -10.71
CA LEU A 177 14.44 6.77 -11.53
C LEU A 177 13.10 6.73 -12.27
N GLY A 178 12.18 7.66 -11.99
CA GLY A 178 10.82 7.64 -12.53
C GLY A 178 10.01 6.41 -12.12
N PHE A 179 10.36 5.76 -11.01
CA PHE A 179 9.68 4.56 -10.52
C PHE A 179 8.81 4.90 -9.29
N PRO A 180 7.47 4.83 -9.38
CA PRO A 180 6.59 5.23 -8.29
C PRO A 180 6.85 4.45 -6.99
N LEU A 181 6.90 5.17 -5.86
CA LEU A 181 7.20 4.59 -4.55
C LEU A 181 6.18 5.01 -3.48
N ILE A 182 5.77 4.05 -2.68
CA ILE A 182 5.01 4.25 -1.45
C ILE A 182 5.98 4.06 -0.27
N ALA A 183 6.42 5.14 0.38
CA ALA A 183 7.36 5.06 1.48
C ALA A 183 6.92 5.89 2.68
N PHE A 184 6.73 5.24 3.84
CA PHE A 184 6.41 5.89 5.10
C PHE A 184 6.71 4.95 6.28
N CYS A 185 6.69 5.50 7.49
CA CYS A 185 6.93 4.75 8.71
C CYS A 185 5.63 4.44 9.49
N MET A 186 5.62 3.29 10.14
CA MET A 186 4.69 2.87 11.18
C MET A 186 5.07 3.45 12.55
N GLY A 187 4.12 3.34 13.48
CA GLY A 187 4.26 3.76 14.87
C GLY A 187 4.02 5.25 15.10
N PRO A 188 3.92 5.70 16.36
CA PRO A 188 3.58 7.09 16.69
C PRO A 188 4.57 8.12 16.11
N LEU A 189 5.87 7.80 16.13
CA LEU A 189 6.91 8.66 15.56
C LEU A 189 6.84 8.73 14.02
N GLY A 190 6.29 7.69 13.39
CA GLY A 190 6.15 7.59 11.95
C GLY A 190 4.94 8.33 11.38
N MET A 191 3.96 8.73 12.21
CA MET A 191 2.69 9.29 11.73
C MET A 191 2.86 10.47 10.77
N ILE A 192 3.82 11.37 11.02
CA ILE A 192 4.08 12.52 10.16
C ILE A 192 4.49 12.12 8.74
N SER A 193 5.18 10.98 8.58
CA SER A 193 5.58 10.49 7.26
C SER A 193 4.37 10.07 6.40
N ARG A 194 3.26 9.63 7.01
CA ARG A 194 2.02 9.31 6.29
C ARG A 194 1.36 10.55 5.70
N VAL A 195 1.55 11.71 6.32
CA VAL A 195 1.04 13.00 5.85
C VAL A 195 1.98 13.56 4.78
N ALA A 196 3.28 13.57 5.05
CA ALA A 196 4.26 14.24 4.20
C ALA A 196 4.59 13.47 2.90
N THR A 197 4.50 12.14 2.90
CA THR A 197 5.05 11.31 1.79
C THR A 197 4.48 11.69 0.42
N THR A 198 3.18 11.98 0.31
CA THR A 198 2.57 12.32 -0.98
C THR A 198 3.03 13.67 -1.50
N ASP A 199 3.31 14.64 -0.62
CA ASP A 199 3.83 15.95 -1.00
C ASP A 199 5.30 15.88 -1.41
N LEU A 200 6.00 14.82 -0.98
CA LEU A 200 7.39 14.52 -1.34
C LEU A 200 7.51 13.59 -2.56
N GLY A 201 6.42 13.33 -3.29
CA GLY A 201 6.42 12.50 -4.50
C GLY A 201 5.97 11.05 -4.31
N GLY A 202 5.58 10.67 -3.08
CA GLY A 202 5.04 9.35 -2.79
C GLY A 202 3.73 9.06 -3.52
N TYR A 203 3.62 7.86 -4.09
CA TYR A 203 2.51 7.49 -4.98
C TYR A 203 1.14 7.47 -4.30
N MET A 204 1.09 7.05 -3.02
CA MET A 204 -0.09 7.10 -2.17
C MET A 204 0.31 6.95 -0.70
N THR A 205 -0.59 7.30 0.21
CA THR A 205 -0.48 6.98 1.65
C THR A 205 -1.64 6.10 2.11
N TYR A 206 -1.55 5.58 3.33
CA TYR A 206 -2.49 4.60 3.89
C TYR A 206 -3.13 5.10 5.18
N ALA A 207 -4.45 4.94 5.27
CA ALA A 207 -5.27 5.24 6.44
C ALA A 207 -6.14 4.05 6.86
N ALA A 208 -6.62 4.11 8.10
CA ALA A 208 -7.61 3.20 8.64
C ALA A 208 -9.03 3.71 8.33
N PRO A 209 -10.05 2.82 8.25
CA PRO A 209 -11.44 3.24 8.19
C PRO A 209 -11.81 4.00 9.46
N ASP A 210 -12.67 5.02 9.37
CA ASP A 210 -12.98 5.89 10.52
C ASP A 210 -13.61 5.13 11.71
N ASN A 211 -14.39 4.09 11.42
CA ASN A 211 -15.07 3.25 12.41
C ASN A 211 -14.54 1.80 12.39
N GLY A 212 -13.31 1.59 11.93
CA GLY A 212 -12.72 0.26 11.78
C GLY A 212 -11.38 0.11 12.50
N PRO A 213 -10.91 -1.14 12.68
CA PRO A 213 -9.57 -1.36 13.18
C PRO A 213 -8.53 -0.85 12.18
N ALA A 214 -7.43 -0.32 12.69
CA ALA A 214 -6.24 -0.09 11.88
C ALA A 214 -5.63 -1.43 11.45
N THR A 215 -5.15 -1.50 10.21
CA THR A 215 -4.45 -2.67 9.67
C THR A 215 -2.94 -2.62 9.90
N ALA A 216 -2.41 -1.49 10.36
CA ALA A 216 -1.01 -1.31 10.74
C ALA A 216 -0.85 -0.21 11.82
N PRO A 217 0.19 -0.29 12.70
CA PRO A 217 0.42 0.72 13.72
C PRO A 217 0.62 2.14 13.18
N GLY A 218 -0.03 3.11 13.81
CA GLY A 218 0.09 4.54 13.50
C GLY A 218 -0.73 4.99 12.28
N GLN A 219 -1.69 4.20 11.79
CA GLN A 219 -2.66 4.68 10.81
C GLN A 219 -3.58 5.74 11.43
N LEU A 220 -3.79 6.82 10.67
CA LEU A 220 -4.78 7.85 10.98
C LEU A 220 -6.16 7.41 10.44
N PRO A 221 -7.27 7.87 11.04
CA PRO A 221 -8.59 7.75 10.44
C PRO A 221 -8.62 8.41 9.05
N ALA A 222 -9.28 7.77 8.09
CA ALA A 222 -9.32 8.22 6.71
C ALA A 222 -9.89 9.64 6.56
N SER A 223 -10.96 9.98 7.28
CA SER A 223 -11.53 11.34 7.27
C SER A 223 -10.57 12.39 7.81
N ALA A 224 -9.80 12.05 8.85
CA ALA A 224 -8.82 12.96 9.44
C ALA A 224 -7.68 13.25 8.45
N LEU A 225 -7.13 12.21 7.81
CA LEU A 225 -6.06 12.40 6.82
C LEU A 225 -6.56 13.13 5.57
N ARG A 226 -7.78 12.83 5.11
CA ARG A 226 -8.42 13.57 4.01
C ARG A 226 -8.60 15.05 4.36
N ARG A 227 -9.02 15.36 5.59
CA ARG A 227 -9.16 16.75 6.05
C ARG A 227 -7.82 17.49 6.04
N ILE A 228 -6.75 16.86 6.53
CA ILE A 228 -5.39 17.43 6.45
C ILE A 228 -5.01 17.73 4.99
N PHE A 229 -5.28 16.80 4.07
CA PHE A 229 -5.00 17.00 2.64
C PHE A 229 -5.78 18.15 2.02
N THR A 230 -7.03 18.35 2.42
CA THR A 230 -7.84 19.50 2.00
C THR A 230 -7.27 20.80 2.57
N GLU A 231 -6.96 20.86 3.87
CA GLU A 231 -6.40 22.05 4.52
C GLU A 231 -5.03 22.44 3.94
N LEU A 232 -4.15 21.48 3.66
CA LEU A 232 -2.87 21.70 2.97
C LEU A 232 -3.03 21.99 1.46
N GLY A 233 -4.22 21.79 0.90
CA GLY A 233 -4.54 22.08 -0.51
C GLY A 233 -4.98 23.51 -0.73
N HIS A 234 -5.36 24.22 0.35
CA HIS A 234 -5.66 25.63 0.35
C HIS A 234 -4.38 26.44 0.67
N ALA A 235 -3.44 26.46 -0.26
CA ALA A 235 -2.37 27.45 -0.28
C ALA A 235 -2.52 28.26 -1.58
N ASP A 236 -3.21 29.39 -1.44
CA ASP A 236 -3.49 30.50 -2.38
C ASP A 236 -3.98 30.18 -3.80
#